data_AF-A0A7C7Z1G1-F1
#
_entry.id   AF-A0A7C7Z1G1-F1
#
_cell.length_a   1.000
_cell.length_b   1.000
_cell.length_c   1.000
_cell.angle_alpha   90.00
_cell.angle_beta   90.00
_cell.angle_gamma   90.00
#
_symmetry.space_group_name_H-M   'P 1'
#
loop_
_entity.id
_entity.type
_entity.pdbx_description
1 polymer ?
#
loop_
_entity_poly.entity_id
_entity_poly.type
_entity_poly.pdbx_seq_one_letter_code
_entity_poly.pdbx_strand_id
1 'polypeptide(L)' 'MSRFVRPPEDDDEKRRVEHAIATGAGISIAQFAERIVGEPVDEEFIEVIKSRLERAGTVGESFDIESEIEILWKWRKEMA' A
#
# COMPACT_ATOMS: atom_id res chain seq x y z
N MET A 1 7.17 2.26 -25.49
CA MET A 1 7.31 3.48 -24.66
C MET A 1 8.44 3.23 -23.67
N SER A 2 9.50 4.03 -23.70
CA SER A 2 10.74 3.79 -22.95
C SER A 2 10.46 3.79 -21.43
N ARG A 3 10.80 2.69 -20.76
CA ARG A 3 10.46 2.40 -19.35
C ARG A 3 11.61 2.75 -18.38
N PHE A 4 12.50 3.66 -18.79
CA PHE A 4 13.68 4.00 -17.99
C PHE A 4 13.46 5.33 -17.28
N VAL A 5 13.45 5.25 -15.94
CA VAL A 5 13.51 6.40 -15.05
C VAL A 5 14.98 6.80 -14.92
N ARG A 6 15.26 8.10 -15.08
CA ARG A 6 16.61 8.66 -14.93
C ARG A 6 17.01 8.70 -13.44
N PRO A 7 18.31 8.61 -13.11
CA PRO A 7 18.77 8.87 -11.76
C PRO A 7 18.48 10.34 -11.36
N PRO A 8 18.23 10.62 -10.07
CA PRO A 8 18.03 11.98 -9.57
C PRO A 8 19.29 12.83 -9.79
N GLU A 9 19.09 14.11 -10.10
CA GLU A 9 20.15 15.08 -10.40
C GLU A 9 20.83 15.62 -9.15
N ASP A 10 20.11 15.69 -8.02
CA ASP A 10 20.61 16.24 -6.78
C ASP A 10 20.04 15.54 -5.52
N ASP A 11 20.66 15.84 -4.37
CA ASP A 11 20.30 15.26 -3.08
C ASP A 11 18.91 15.68 -2.59
N ASP A 12 18.36 16.79 -3.09
CA ASP A 12 17.00 17.23 -2.77
C ASP A 12 15.95 16.42 -3.54
N GLU A 13 16.19 16.14 -4.82
CA GLU A 13 15.39 15.26 -5.66
C GLU A 13 15.45 13.83 -5.14
N LYS A 14 16.62 13.36 -4.73
CA LYS A 14 16.78 12.07 -4.06
C LYS A 14 15.93 11.98 -2.80
N ARG A 15 15.97 12.98 -1.91
CA ARG A 15 15.13 13.01 -0.70
C ARG A 15 13.63 13.08 -1.01
N ARG A 16 13.22 13.81 -2.06
CA ARG A 16 11.82 13.85 -2.51
C ARG A 16 11.36 12.49 -3.04
N VAL A 17 12.19 11.81 -3.82
CA VAL A 17 11.92 10.46 -4.37
C VAL A 17 11.89 9.42 -3.25
N GLU A 18 12.84 9.47 -2.32
CA GLU A 18 12.87 8.58 -1.15
C GLU A 18 11.69 8.83 -0.23
N HIS A 19 11.31 10.08 0.00
CA HIS A 19 10.10 10.43 0.75
C HIS A 19 8.84 9.98 0.01
N ALA A 20 8.77 10.15 -1.31
CA ALA A 20 7.70 9.65 -2.15
C ALA A 20 7.57 8.13 -2.03
N ILE A 21 8.66 7.37 -2.14
CA ILE A 21 8.64 5.91 -1.97
C ILE A 21 8.23 5.52 -0.54
N ALA A 22 8.81 6.17 0.47
CA ALA A 22 8.51 5.92 1.88
C ALA A 22 7.08 6.31 2.30
N THR A 23 6.44 7.24 1.57
CA THR A 23 5.04 7.66 1.79
C THR A 23 4.05 6.99 0.83
N GLY A 24 4.51 6.07 -0.03
CA GLY A 24 3.65 5.36 -0.99
C GLY A 24 3.23 6.20 -2.20
N ALA A 25 3.96 7.26 -2.53
CA ALA A 25 3.68 8.16 -3.65
C ALA A 25 3.95 7.52 -5.02
N GLY A 26 3.04 6.62 -5.35
CA GLY A 26 2.43 6.53 -6.67
C GLY A 26 0.93 6.24 -6.56
N ILE A 27 0.47 5.67 -5.43
CA ILE A 27 -0.93 5.31 -5.15
C ILE A 27 -1.20 5.23 -3.64
N SER A 28 -2.38 5.66 -3.20
CA SER A 28 -2.81 5.51 -1.81
C SER A 28 -3.05 4.04 -1.43
N ILE A 29 -3.10 3.72 -0.12
CA ILE A 29 -3.51 2.39 0.38
C ILE A 29 -4.87 1.98 -0.20
N ALA A 30 -5.79 2.93 -0.32
CA ALA A 30 -7.09 2.71 -0.96
C ALA A 30 -6.91 2.27 -2.42
N GLN A 31 -6.17 3.04 -3.22
CA GLN A 31 -5.91 2.71 -4.63
C GLN A 31 -5.14 1.41 -4.81
N PHE A 32 -4.27 1.06 -3.85
CA PHE A 32 -3.58 -0.21 -3.85
C PHE A 32 -4.56 -1.35 -3.56
N ALA A 33 -5.38 -1.24 -2.52
CA ALA A 33 -6.39 -2.23 -2.17
C ALA A 33 -7.41 -2.44 -3.29
N GLU A 34 -7.94 -1.37 -3.89
CA GLU A 34 -8.85 -1.43 -5.05
C GLU A 34 -8.24 -2.17 -6.24
N ARG A 35 -6.93 -2.03 -6.47
CA ARG A 35 -6.24 -2.77 -7.54
C ARG A 35 -6.13 -4.26 -7.26
N ILE A 36 -5.97 -4.65 -6.00
CA ILE A 36 -5.93 -6.05 -5.59
C ILE A 36 -7.31 -6.68 -5.68
N VAL A 37 -8.34 -6.03 -5.12
CA VAL A 37 -9.69 -6.61 -5.04
C VAL A 37 -10.52 -6.41 -6.31
N GLY A 38 -10.17 -5.46 -7.16
CA GLY A 38 -10.86 -5.15 -8.42
C GLY A 38 -12.16 -4.37 -8.28
N GLU A 39 -12.51 -3.90 -7.07
CA GLU A 39 -13.70 -3.10 -6.77
C GLU A 39 -13.39 -1.99 -5.74
N PRO A 40 -14.21 -0.93 -5.66
CA PRO A 40 -14.02 0.15 -4.68
C PRO A 40 -14.03 -0.38 -3.25
N VAL A 41 -13.10 0.09 -2.44
CA VAL A 41 -13.04 -0.21 -1.01
C VAL A 41 -13.49 1.01 -0.21
N ASP A 42 -14.07 0.78 0.97
CA ASP A 42 -14.49 1.87 1.85
C ASP A 42 -13.46 2.19 2.94
N GLU A 43 -13.73 3.28 3.66
CA GLU A 43 -12.86 3.80 4.71
C GLU A 43 -12.66 2.80 5.85
N GLU A 44 -13.70 2.04 6.22
CA GLU A 44 -13.60 1.00 7.24
C GLU A 44 -12.55 -0.05 6.88
N PHE A 45 -12.55 -0.52 5.63
CA PHE A 45 -11.57 -1.49 5.16
C PHE A 45 -10.14 -0.92 5.15
N ILE A 46 -9.99 0.34 4.74
CA ILE A 46 -8.70 1.03 4.73
C ILE A 46 -8.12 1.15 6.15
N GLU A 47 -8.95 1.49 7.14
CA GLU A 47 -8.51 1.58 8.54
C GLU A 47 -8.07 0.22 9.11
N VAL A 48 -8.75 -0.86 8.72
CA VAL A 48 -8.32 -2.22 9.10
C VAL A 48 -6.94 -2.54 8.52
N ILE A 49 -6.69 -2.23 7.25
CA ILE A 49 -5.37 -2.45 6.61
C ILE A 49 -4.28 -1.63 7.32
N LYS A 50 -4.55 -0.34 7.60
CA LYS A 50 -3.61 0.52 8.33
C LYS A 50 -3.25 -0.05 9.70
N SER A 51 -4.25 -0.51 10.46
CA SER A 51 -4.03 -1.11 11.78
C SER A 51 -3.15 -2.37 11.71
N ARG A 52 -3.33 -3.21 10.68
CA ARG A 52 -2.49 -4.40 10.46
C ARG A 52 -1.05 -4.04 10.11
N LEU A 53 -0.86 -3.02 9.27
CA LEU A 53 0.47 -2.50 8.93
C LEU A 53 1.21 -1.94 10.14
N GLU A 54 0.55 -1.12 10.96
CA GLU A 54 1.13 -0.56 12.19
C GLU A 54 1.55 -1.67 13.15
N ARG A 55 0.71 -2.69 13.32
CA ARG A 55 1.01 -3.84 14.17
C ARG A 55 2.23 -4.61 13.66
N ALA A 56 2.29 -4.91 12.37
CA ALA A 56 3.42 -5.65 11.81
C ALA A 56 4.74 -4.86 11.92
N GLY A 57 4.69 -3.55 11.70
CA GLY A 57 5.83 -2.65 11.91
C GLY A 57 6.32 -2.62 13.35
N THR A 58 5.43 -2.81 14.32
CA THR A 58 5.78 -2.85 15.75
C THR A 58 6.43 -4.18 16.17
N VAL A 59 6.02 -5.30 15.55
CA VAL A 59 6.51 -6.64 15.89
C VAL A 59 7.80 -6.99 15.13
N GLY A 60 8.16 -6.22 14.10
CA GLY A 60 9.35 -6.47 13.28
C GLY A 60 9.21 -7.69 12.37
N GLU A 61 7.97 -8.11 12.10
CA GLU A 61 7.64 -9.23 11.23
C GLU A 61 7.49 -8.77 9.77
N SER A 62 7.86 -9.65 8.83
CA SER A 62 7.56 -9.45 7.42
C SER A 62 6.05 -9.50 7.21
N PHE A 63 5.49 -8.45 6.61
CA PHE A 63 4.06 -8.34 6.34
C PHE A 63 3.79 -8.40 4.84
N ASP A 64 3.06 -9.43 4.42
CA ASP A 64 2.55 -9.53 3.06
C ASP A 64 1.20 -8.81 2.97
N ILE A 65 1.26 -7.54 2.57
CA ILE A 65 0.10 -6.67 2.45
C ILE A 65 -0.89 -7.15 1.37
N GLU A 66 -0.41 -7.77 0.29
CA GLU A 66 -1.27 -8.25 -0.80
C GLU A 66 -2.12 -9.43 -0.32
N SER A 67 -1.47 -10.44 0.26
CA SER A 67 -2.14 -11.59 0.86
C SER A 67 -3.14 -11.17 1.95
N GLU A 68 -2.78 -10.22 2.82
CA GLU A 68 -3.69 -9.75 3.87
C GLU A 68 -4.92 -9.05 3.28
N ILE A 69 -4.76 -8.22 2.24
CA ILE A 69 -5.87 -7.55 1.57
C ILE A 69 -6.83 -8.59 0.96
N GLU A 70 -6.32 -9.61 0.28
CA GLU A 70 -7.15 -10.67 -0.31
C GLU A 70 -7.94 -11.45 0.75
N ILE A 71 -7.29 -11.81 1.87
CA ILE A 71 -7.91 -12.54 2.98
C ILE A 71 -9.01 -11.71 3.63
N LEU A 72 -8.72 -10.46 3.98
CA LEU A 72 -9.69 -9.56 4.60
C LEU A 72 -10.87 -9.30 3.67
N TRP A 73 -10.62 -9.13 2.37
CA TRP A 73 -11.68 -8.92 1.39
C TRP A 73 -12.57 -10.16 1.26
N LYS A 74 -11.98 -11.35 1.18
CA LYS A 74 -12.72 -12.61 1.10
C LYS A 74 -13.64 -12.79 2.32
N TRP A 75 -13.11 -12.61 3.53
CA TRP A 75 -13.92 -12.72 4.75
C TRP A 75 -15.07 -11.71 4.78
N ARG A 76 -14.83 -10.49 4.27
CA ARG A 76 -15.88 -9.49 4.18
C ARG A 76 -17.02 -9.92 3.24
N LYS A 77 -16.69 -10.49 2.09
CA LYS A 77 -17.69 -10.99 1.12
C LYS A 77 -18.43 -12.23 1.61
N GLU A 78 -17.80 -13.05 2.45
CA GLU A 78 -18.42 -14.23 3.07
C GLU A 78 -19.37 -13.87 4.23
N MET A 79 -19.18 -12.71 4.88
CA MET A 79 -20.00 -12.23 5.98
C MET A 79 -21.07 -11.19 5.58
N ALA A 80 -21.11 -10.79 4.30
CA ALA A 80 -22.12 -9.90 3.72
C ALA A 80 -23.32 -10.68 3.18
#